data_AF-A0AAU6XWR8-F1
#
_entry.id   AF-A0AAU6XWR8-F1
#
_cell.length_a   1.000
_cell.length_b   1.000
_cell.length_c   1.000
_cell.angle_alpha   90.00
_cell.angle_beta   90.00
_cell.angle_gamma   90.00
#
_symmetry.space_group_name_H-M   'P 1'
#
loop_
_entity.id
_entity.type
_entity.pdbx_description
1 polymer ?
#
loop_
_entity_poly.entity_id
_entity_poly.type
_entity_poly.pdbx_seq_one_letter_code
_entity_poly.pdbx_strand_id
1 'polypeptide(L)' 'MSSMEKANSINIYAILTVAIIVGTVGVFFRFLDQAFGHGFLFTSVSNIILVIGILIALKGVFAILKA' A
#
# COMPACT_ATOMS: atom_id res chain seq x y z
N MET A 1 -16.00 -20.46 12.68
CA MET A 1 -15.67 -19.81 11.40
C MET A 1 -14.77 -20.74 10.60
N SER A 2 -15.20 -21.06 9.39
CA SER A 2 -14.39 -21.69 8.36
C SER A 2 -13.17 -20.82 8.01
N SER A 3 -12.13 -21.43 7.42
CA SER A 3 -10.96 -20.72 6.89
C SER A 3 -11.39 -19.61 5.92
N MET A 4 -12.38 -19.90 5.07
CA MET A 4 -12.96 -18.94 4.13
C MET A 4 -13.57 -17.71 4.82
N GLU A 5 -14.27 -17.89 5.94
CA GLU A 5 -14.84 -16.76 6.68
C GLU A 5 -13.76 -15.89 7.34
N LYS A 6 -12.67 -16.51 7.83
CA LYS A 6 -11.55 -15.77 8.43
C LYS A 6 -10.74 -15.00 7.38
N ALA A 7 -10.50 -15.61 6.22
CA ALA A 7 -9.81 -15.01 5.09
C ALA A 7 -10.54 -13.77 4.55
N ASN A 8 -11.88 -13.77 4.63
CA ASN A 8 -12.75 -12.66 4.23
C ASN A 8 -13.12 -11.74 5.41
N SER A 9 -12.33 -11.70 6.47
CA SER A 9 -12.61 -10.82 7.61
C SER A 9 -12.41 -9.34 7.27
N ILE A 10 -13.25 -8.48 7.85
CA ILE A 10 -13.23 -7.02 7.63
C ILE A 10 -11.86 -6.39 7.94
N ASN A 11 -11.13 -6.96 8.90
CA ASN A 11 -9.80 -6.49 9.29
C ASN A 11 -8.79 -6.64 8.15
N ILE A 12 -8.85 -7.75 7.39
CA ILE A 12 -7.97 -7.97 6.24
C ILE A 12 -8.29 -6.96 5.14
N TYR A 13 -9.58 -6.75 4.85
CA TYR A 13 -10.01 -5.73 3.88
C TYR A 13 -9.53 -4.33 4.28
N ALA A 14 -9.65 -3.94 5.54
CA ALA A 14 -9.16 -2.66 6.02
C ALA A 14 -7.63 -2.51 5.82
N ILE A 15 -6.84 -3.55 6.10
CA ILE A 15 -5.40 -3.54 5.85
C ILE A 15 -5.08 -3.34 4.36
N LEU A 16 -5.79 -4.05 3.48
CA LEU A 16 -5.62 -3.92 2.03
C LEU A 16 -6.04 -2.53 1.53
N THR A 17 -7.14 -1.97 2.06
CA THR A 17 -7.58 -0.60 1.75
C THR A 17 -6.51 0.42 2.13
N VAL A 18 -5.91 0.30 3.32
CA VAL A 18 -4.80 1.17 3.75
C VAL A 18 -3.61 1.04 2.79
N ALA A 19 -3.24 -0.19 2.40
CA ALA A 19 -2.16 -0.40 1.45
C ALA A 19 -2.41 0.27 0.09
N ILE A 20 -3.64 0.19 -0.43
CA ILE A 20 -4.06 0.82 -1.69
C ILE A 20 -3.98 2.35 -1.59
N ILE A 21 -4.46 2.93 -0.49
CA ILE A 21 -4.40 4.39 -0.27
C ILE A 21 -2.94 4.85 -0.25
N VAL A 22 -2.08 4.18 0.53
CA VAL A 22 -0.65 4.51 0.62
C VAL A 22 0.03 4.36 -0.74
N GLY A 23 -0.23 3.27 -1.46
CA GLY A 23 0.31 3.05 -2.80
C GLY A 23 -0.12 4.14 -3.78
N THR A 24 -1.40 4.51 -3.77
CA THR A 24 -1.95 5.59 -4.60
C THR A 24 -1.29 6.93 -4.30
N VAL A 25 -1.08 7.27 -3.02
CA VAL A 25 -0.35 8.48 -2.62
C VAL A 25 1.09 8.46 -3.15
N GLY A 26 1.78 7.31 -3.05
CA GLY A 26 3.13 7.16 -3.60
C GLY A 26 3.17 7.40 -5.11
N VAL A 27 2.20 6.86 -5.86
CA VAL A 27 2.07 7.08 -7.30
C VAL A 27 1.88 8.57 -7.62
N PHE A 28 1.01 9.28 -6.90
CA PHE A 28 0.82 10.73 -7.12
C PHE A 28 2.08 11.54 -6.81
N PHE A 29 2.83 11.17 -5.77
CA PHE A 29 4.11 11.81 -5.45
C PHE A 29 5.10 11.80 -6.62
N ARG A 30 5.06 10.76 -7.46
CA ARG A 30 5.88 10.67 -8.68
C ARG A 30 5.66 11.83 -9.66
N PHE A 31 4.43 12.35 -9.72
CA PHE A 31 4.05 13.39 -10.66
C PHE A 31 4.24 14.81 -10.11
N LEU A 32 4.53 14.95 -8.81
CA LEU A 32 4.81 16.26 -8.19
C LEU A 32 6.06 16.92 -8.76
N ASP A 33 6.98 16.15 -9.34
CA ASP A 33 8.13 16.72 -10.04
C ASP A 33 7.71 17.71 -11.14
N GLN A 34 6.63 17.40 -11.88
CA GLN A 34 6.13 18.27 -12.94
C GLN A 34 5.61 19.63 -12.41
N ALA A 35 5.21 19.69 -11.14
CA ALA A 35 4.67 20.89 -10.51
C ALA A 35 5.74 21.71 -9.76
N PHE A 36 6.79 21.07 -9.25
CA PHE A 36 7.71 21.70 -8.28
C PHE A 36 9.20 21.62 -8.66
N GLY A 37 9.59 20.86 -9.70
CA GLY A 37 10.95 20.88 -10.26
C GLY A 37 12.04 20.22 -9.40
N HIS A 38 11.71 19.19 -8.62
CA HIS A 38 12.65 18.46 -7.75
C HIS A 38 12.59 16.93 -7.95
N GLY A 39 12.86 16.46 -9.16
CA GLY A 39 12.58 15.09 -9.57
C GLY A 39 13.27 14.00 -8.77
N PHE A 40 14.50 14.25 -8.33
CA PHE A 40 15.20 13.33 -7.45
C PHE A 40 14.47 13.16 -6.11
N LEU A 41 14.12 14.26 -5.43
CA LEU A 41 13.46 14.22 -4.13
C LEU A 41 12.09 13.55 -4.21
N PHE A 42 11.24 13.96 -5.17
CA PHE A 42 9.90 13.39 -5.31
C PHE A 42 9.94 11.92 -5.72
N THR A 43 10.87 11.51 -6.57
CA THR A 43 11.07 10.10 -6.92
C THR A 43 11.52 9.28 -5.72
N SER A 44 12.47 9.78 -4.93
CA SER A 44 12.93 9.09 -3.72
C SER A 44 11.81 8.92 -2.70
N VAL A 45 11.04 9.99 -2.44
CA VAL A 45 9.90 9.94 -1.51
C VAL A 45 8.81 9.01 -2.03
N SER A 46 8.46 9.09 -3.32
CA SER A 46 7.53 8.16 -3.98
C SER A 46 7.97 6.71 -3.75
N ASN A 47 9.24 6.39 -3.97
CA ASN A 47 9.74 5.03 -3.80
C ASN A 47 9.62 4.53 -2.35
N ILE A 48 9.93 5.38 -1.37
CA ILE A 48 9.78 5.05 0.06
C ILE A 48 8.31 4.75 0.39
N ILE A 49 7.39 5.61 -0.06
CA ILE A 49 5.94 5.42 0.18
C ILE A 49 5.46 4.12 -0.48
N LEU A 50 5.89 3.84 -1.71
CA LEU A 50 5.54 2.60 -2.41
C LEU A 50 6.07 1.36 -1.68
N VAL A 51 7.31 1.39 -1.17
CA VAL A 51 7.85 0.30 -0.35
C VAL A 51 7.01 0.08 0.90
N ILE A 52 6.60 1.14 1.60
CA ILE A 52 5.71 1.03 2.76
C ILE A 52 4.36 0.41 2.35
N GLY A 53 3.77 0.87 1.25
CA GLY A 53 2.52 0.31 0.71
C GLY A 53 2.63 -1.18 0.41
N ILE A 54 3.73 -1.62 -0.21
CA ILE A 54 4.02 -3.04 -0.49
C ILE A 54 4.10 -3.84 0.81
N LEU A 55 4.82 -3.35 1.82
CA LEU A 55 4.93 -4.06 3.11
C LEU A 55 3.57 -4.23 3.78
N ILE A 56 2.69 -3.22 3.73
CA ILE A 56 1.33 -3.30 4.29
C ILE A 56 0.47 -4.29 3.47
N ALA A 57 0.55 -4.25 2.13
CA ALA A 57 -0.16 -5.18 1.27
C ALA A 57 0.25 -6.63 1.56
N LEU A 58 1.55 -6.90 1.68
CA LEU A 58 2.08 -8.23 2.01
C LEU A 58 1.58 -8.72 3.37
N LYS A 59 1.47 -7.84 4.37
CA LYS A 59 0.86 -8.19 5.66
C LYS A 59 -0.60 -8.63 5.50
N GLY A 60 -1.38 -7.95 4.65
CA GLY A 60 -2.75 -8.35 4.32
C GLY A 60 -2.81 -9.71 3.63
N VAL A 61 -1.96 -9.95 2.63
CA VAL A 61 -1.88 -11.22 1.90
C VAL A 61 -1.47 -12.37 2.83
N PHE A 62 -0.45 -12.19 3.67
CA PHE A 62 -0.06 -13.23 4.63
C PHE A 62 -1.11 -13.49 5.70
N ALA A 63 -1.92 -12.49 6.06
CA ALA A 63 -3.08 -12.69 6.93
C ALA A 63 -4.15 -13.57 6.26
N ILE A 64 -4.40 -13.39 4.96
CA ILE A 64 -5.30 -14.27 4.18
C ILE A 64 -4.77 -15.71 4.15
N LEU A 65 -3.48 -15.88 3.82
CA LEU A 65 -2.87 -17.22 3.68
C LEU A 65 -2.81 -18.00 5.01
N LYS A 66 -2.86 -17.31 6.15
CA LYS A 66 -2.85 -17.92 7.48
C LYS A 66 -4.26 -18.21 8.04
N ALA A 67 -5.30 -17.67 7.42
CA ALA A 67 -6.67 -17.69 7.93
C ALA A 67 -7.36 -19.06 7.72
#